data_AF-A0A9W7BUV1-F1
#
_entry.id   AF-A0A9W7BUV1-F1
#
_cell.length_a   1.000
_cell.length_b   1.000
_cell.length_c   1.000
_cell.angle_alpha   90.00
_cell.angle_beta   90.00
_cell.angle_gamma   90.00
#
_symmetry.space_group_name_H-M   'P 1'
#
loop_
_entity.id
_entity.type
_entity.pdbx_description
1 polymer ?
#
loop_
_entity_poly.entity_id
_entity_poly.type
_entity_poly.pdbx_seq_one_letter_code
_entity_poly.pdbx_strand_id
1 'polypeptide(L)'
;MGAFDGIAESNSRFYERCLGWDCLLIEASPRIFKELAVNRPLAHKLNLAPTCATDDETVSFLPTKYTNAQMVEKDDSHDGVVQVHCGPLKDYLHALSIKHIDFFSLDVEGAELLVVQQFD
;
A
#
# COMPACT_ATOMS: atom_id res chain seq x y z
N MET A 1 2.66 -4.52 -2.53
CA MET A 1 1.97 -3.79 -1.44
C MET A 1 3.02 -3.47 -0.41
N GLY A 2 3.02 -2.23 0.10
CA GLY A 2 4.23 -1.62 0.66
C GLY A 2 5.15 -1.19 -0.48
N ALA A 3 4.67 -0.26 -1.30
CA ALA A 3 5.36 0.11 -2.53
C ALA A 3 6.52 1.08 -2.33
N PHE A 4 6.63 1.69 -1.15
CA PHE A 4 7.63 2.70 -0.82
C PHE A 4 7.71 3.79 -1.90
N ASP A 5 8.90 4.23 -2.31
CA ASP A 5 9.09 5.23 -3.37
C ASP A 5 8.92 4.65 -4.80
N GLY A 6 8.67 3.34 -4.93
CA GLY A 6 8.51 2.64 -6.20
C GLY A 6 9.79 2.43 -7.00
N ILE A 7 10.96 2.80 -6.47
CA ILE A 7 12.28 2.65 -7.09
C ILE A 7 13.16 1.75 -6.24
N ALA A 8 13.45 2.18 -5.02
CA ALA A 8 14.19 1.41 -4.04
C ALA A 8 13.33 0.23 -3.59
N GLU A 9 13.96 -0.94 -3.47
CA GLU A 9 13.32 -2.18 -2.96
C GLU A 9 12.05 -2.59 -3.74
N SER A 10 11.89 -2.09 -4.96
CA SER A 10 10.68 -2.34 -5.74
C SER A 10 10.73 -3.72 -6.39
N ASN A 11 9.92 -4.63 -5.84
CA ASN A 11 9.71 -5.97 -6.39
C ASN A 11 8.95 -5.98 -7.73
N SER A 12 8.30 -4.87 -8.13
CA SER A 12 7.47 -4.78 -9.34
C SER A 12 8.12 -4.00 -10.49
N ARG A 13 9.21 -3.25 -10.23
CA ARG A 13 9.80 -2.33 -11.24
C ARG A 13 10.32 -3.01 -12.48
N PHE A 14 10.93 -4.18 -12.32
CA PHE A 14 11.43 -4.97 -13.43
C PHE A 14 10.28 -5.41 -14.36
N TYR A 15 9.18 -5.92 -13.79
CA TYR A 15 8.03 -6.40 -14.55
C TYR A 15 7.36 -5.28 -15.35
N GLU A 16 7.16 -4.09 -14.77
CA GLU A 16 6.62 -2.95 -15.50
C GLU A 16 7.55 -2.51 -16.65
N ARG A 17 8.83 -2.23 -16.34
CA ARG A 17 9.73 -1.59 -17.30
C ARG A 17 10.24 -2.51 -18.41
N CYS A 18 10.44 -3.79 -18.09
CA CYS A 18 11.08 -4.73 -19.00
C CYS A 18 10.09 -5.69 -19.65
N LEU A 19 8.98 -5.99 -18.97
CA LEU A 19 8.00 -6.99 -19.45
C LEU A 19 6.66 -6.36 -19.82
N GLY A 20 6.47 -5.05 -19.62
CA GLY A 20 5.25 -4.34 -19.98
C GLY A 20 4.05 -4.71 -19.11
N TRP A 21 4.28 -5.13 -17.87
CA TRP A 21 3.20 -5.50 -16.96
C TRP A 21 2.49 -4.25 -16.41
N ASP A 22 1.16 -4.32 -16.36
CA ASP A 22 0.33 -3.36 -15.63
C ASP A 22 0.46 -3.61 -14.12
N CYS A 23 0.97 -2.61 -13.39
CA CYS A 23 1.24 -2.72 -11.96
C CYS A 23 0.24 -1.90 -11.13
N LEU A 24 -0.23 -2.48 -10.02
CA LEU A 24 -0.90 -1.76 -8.94
C LEU A 24 0.05 -1.64 -7.73
N LEU A 25 0.33 -0.41 -7.32
CA LEU A 25 1.21 -0.06 -6.20
C LEU A 25 0.37 0.52 -5.06
N ILE A 26 0.49 -0.04 -3.86
CA ILE A 26 -0.25 0.41 -2.67
C ILE A 26 0.78 0.79 -1.61
N GLU A 27 0.68 2.03 -1.12
CA GLU A 27 1.57 2.61 -0.12
C GLU A 27 0.75 3.42 0.89
N ALA A 28 0.85 3.09 2.18
CA ALA A 28 0.05 3.73 3.22
C ALA A 28 0.52 5.16 3.53
N SER A 29 1.83 5.41 3.53
CA SER A 29 2.41 6.72 3.88
C SER A 29 2.08 7.78 2.84
N PRO A 30 1.27 8.81 3.17
CA PRO A 30 0.91 9.84 2.19
C PRO A 30 2.11 10.68 1.73
N ARG A 31 3.15 10.76 2.56
CA ARG A 31 4.38 11.47 2.23
C ARG A 31 5.18 10.69 1.18
N ILE A 32 5.43 9.41 1.41
CA ILE A 32 6.19 8.55 0.48
C ILE A 32 5.40 8.32 -0.81
N PHE A 33 4.07 8.21 -0.71
CA PHE A 33 3.19 8.07 -1.86
C PHE A 33 3.35 9.20 -2.90
N LYS A 34 3.68 10.43 -2.46
CA LYS A 34 3.95 11.53 -3.41
C LYS A 34 5.19 11.26 -4.26
N GLU A 35 6.23 10.66 -3.68
CA GLU A 35 7.44 10.26 -4.40
C GLU A 35 7.14 9.08 -5.33
N LEU A 36 6.42 8.07 -4.84
CA LEU A 36 5.92 6.95 -5.62
C LEU A 36 5.17 7.41 -6.88
N ALA A 37 4.29 8.41 -6.73
CA ALA A 37 3.49 8.94 -7.83
C ALA A 37 4.33 9.57 -8.93
N VAL A 38 5.40 10.28 -8.56
CA VAL A 38 6.36 10.86 -9.51
C VAL A 38 7.23 9.77 -10.16
N ASN A 39 7.67 8.80 -9.36
CA ASN A 39 8.61 7.77 -9.79
C ASN A 39 7.99 6.70 -10.69
N ARG A 40 6.69 6.42 -10.51
CA ARG A 40 5.94 5.38 -11.23
C ARG A 40 4.69 5.97 -11.89
N PRO A 41 4.83 6.90 -12.85
CA PRO A 41 3.70 7.63 -13.41
C PRO A 41 2.71 6.75 -14.17
N LEU A 42 3.17 5.62 -14.74
CA LEU A 42 2.34 4.72 -15.54
C LEU A 42 1.59 3.65 -14.71
N ALA A 43 2.12 3.24 -13.56
CA ALA A 43 1.45 2.27 -12.68
C ALA A 43 0.15 2.82 -12.09
N HIS A 44 -0.82 1.94 -11.80
CA HIS A 44 -1.91 2.26 -10.87
C HIS A 44 -1.36 2.42 -9.46
N LYS A 45 -1.91 3.35 -8.68
CA LYS A 45 -1.40 3.72 -7.36
C LYS A 45 -2.54 4.02 -6.40
N LEU A 46 -2.49 3.48 -5.18
CA LEU A 46 -3.44 3.78 -4.10
C LEU A 46 -2.69 4.17 -2.82
N ASN A 47 -3.17 5.23 -2.16
CA ASN A 47 -2.65 5.66 -0.87
C ASN A 47 -3.61 5.24 0.26
N LEU A 48 -3.48 3.99 0.70
CA LEU A 48 -4.35 3.39 1.71
C LEU A 48 -3.67 2.17 2.37
N ALA A 49 -4.23 1.70 3.48
CA ALA A 49 -3.89 0.45 4.14
C ALA A 49 -5.03 -0.57 3.95
N PRO A 50 -4.86 -1.64 3.17
CA PRO A 50 -5.96 -2.56 2.89
C PRO A 50 -6.10 -3.61 4.00
N THR A 51 -6.48 -3.16 5.20
CA THR A 51 -6.49 -3.98 6.43
C THR A 51 -7.81 -3.96 7.19
N CYS A 52 -8.80 -3.18 6.74
CA CYS A 52 -10.10 -2.99 7.42
C CYS A 52 -11.21 -3.69 6.66
N ALA A 53 -12.26 -4.07 7.38
CA ALA A 53 -13.40 -4.79 6.81
C ALA A 53 -14.37 -3.87 6.03
N THR A 54 -14.38 -2.56 6.34
CA THR A 54 -15.23 -1.57 5.68
C THR A 54 -14.41 -0.39 5.16
N ASP A 55 -14.91 0.26 4.10
CA ASP A 55 -14.23 1.37 3.40
C ASP A 55 -14.46 2.75 4.05
N ASP A 56 -14.85 2.79 5.33
CA ASP A 56 -15.10 4.02 6.10
C ASP A 56 -14.20 4.13 7.34
N GLU A 57 -13.15 3.30 7.41
CA GLU A 57 -12.24 3.23 8.54
C GLU A 57 -10.88 3.90 8.26
N THR A 58 -10.19 4.27 9.35
CA THR A 58 -8.80 4.71 9.29
C THR A 58 -7.94 3.92 10.27
N VAL A 59 -6.67 3.77 9.91
CA VAL A 59 -5.64 3.22 10.79
C VAL A 59 -4.60 4.27 11.12
N SER A 60 -4.06 4.18 12.34
CA SER A 60 -2.95 5.01 12.79
C SER A 60 -1.65 4.47 12.19
N PHE A 61 -0.91 5.34 11.51
CA PHE A 61 0.34 4.98 10.85
C PHE A 61 1.44 5.94 11.31
N LEU A 62 2.60 5.41 11.70
CA LEU A 62 3.74 6.25 12.06
C LEU A 62 4.68 6.37 10.84
N PRO A 63 4.69 7.52 10.15
CA PRO A 63 5.51 7.71 8.97
C PRO A 63 6.97 7.91 9.38
N THR A 64 7.78 6.87 9.30
CA THR A 64 9.23 7.02 9.42
C THR A 64 9.83 7.46 8.07
N LYS A 65 11.03 8.03 8.07
CA LYS A 65 11.76 8.38 6.83
C LYS A 65 12.36 7.17 6.12
N TYR A 66 12.25 5.99 6.70
CA TYR A 66 12.89 4.77 6.25
C TYR A 66 11.82 3.75 5.83
N THR A 67 12.28 2.58 5.37
CA THR A 67 11.46 1.45 4.89
C THR A 67 10.50 0.94 5.98
N ASN A 68 10.87 1.11 7.24
CA ASN A 68 10.17 0.54 8.39
C ASN A 68 9.02 1.44 8.90
N ALA A 69 8.15 1.91 8.02
CA ALA A 69 6.97 2.66 8.46
C ALA A 69 5.89 1.66 8.91
N GLN A 70 5.48 1.77 10.19
CA GLN A 70 4.72 0.73 10.88
C GLN A 70 3.30 1.21 11.22
N MET A 71 2.32 0.30 11.12
CA MET A 71 1.00 0.51 11.73
C MET A 71 1.13 0.50 13.26
N VAL A 72 0.53 1.50 13.91
CA VAL A 72 0.56 1.64 15.38
C VAL A 72 -0.83 1.47 15.97
N GLU A 73 -0.91 1.15 17.27
CA GLU A 73 -2.20 1.05 17.95
C GLU A 73 -2.96 2.38 17.93
N LYS A 74 -4.30 2.28 17.95
CA LYS A 74 -5.20 3.41 17.69
C LYS A 74 -5.10 4.53 18.75
N ASP A 75 -4.65 4.20 19.97
CA ASP A 75 -4.48 5.13 21.10
C ASP A 75 -3.06 5.69 21.24
N ASP A 76 -2.18 5.41 20.27
CA ASP A 76 -0.80 5.84 20.33
C ASP A 76 -0.68 7.32 19.90
N SER A 77 -0.79 8.21 20.89
CA SER A 77 -0.71 9.67 20.74
C SER A 77 0.75 10.16 20.65
N HIS A 78 1.55 9.49 19.82
CA HIS A 78 2.89 9.94 19.48
C HIS A 78 2.85 11.10 18.49
N ASP A 79 3.71 12.10 18.70
CA ASP A 79 3.86 13.23 17.78
C ASP A 79 4.28 12.70 16.39
N GLY A 80 3.49 13.01 15.36
CA GLY A 80 3.75 12.58 13.98
C GLY A 80 2.96 11.38 13.45
N VAL A 81 2.07 10.75 14.23
CA VAL A 81 1.14 9.73 13.73
C VAL A 81 0.17 10.35 12.71
N VAL A 82 -0.06 9.67 11.59
CA VAL A 82 -1.03 10.07 10.57
C VAL A 82 -2.15 9.04 10.45
N GLN A 83 -3.36 9.52 10.20
CA GLN A 83 -4.50 8.65 9.89
C GLN A 83 -4.47 8.34 8.40
N VAL A 84 -4.49 7.05 8.06
CA VAL A 84 -4.50 6.56 6.69
C VAL A 84 -5.82 5.83 6.45
N HIS A 85 -6.43 6.09 5.29
CA HIS A 85 -7.63 5.42 4.84
C HIS A 85 -7.42 3.90 4.78
N CYS A 86 -8.44 3.16 5.19
CA CYS A 86 -8.35 1.71 5.29
C CYS A 86 -9.66 1.07 4.85
N GLY A 87 -9.56 -0.10 4.23
CA GLY A 87 -10.72 -0.84 3.74
C GLY A 87 -10.35 -2.15 3.05
N PRO A 88 -11.34 -2.90 2.56
CA PRO A 88 -11.13 -4.24 2.05
C PRO A 88 -10.46 -4.19 0.66
N LEU A 89 -9.37 -4.95 0.49
CA LEU A 89 -8.60 -4.98 -0.77
C LEU A 89 -9.48 -5.29 -1.99
N LYS A 90 -10.45 -6.20 -1.82
CA LYS A 90 -11.39 -6.64 -2.84
C LYS A 90 -12.17 -5.49 -3.48
N ASP A 91 -12.59 -4.49 -2.70
CA ASP A 91 -13.40 -3.38 -3.20
C ASP A 91 -12.56 -2.49 -4.12
N TYR A 92 -11.29 -2.25 -3.78
CA TYR A 92 -10.37 -1.49 -4.62
C TYR A 92 -10.01 -2.24 -5.90
N LEU A 93 -9.78 -3.56 -5.83
CA LEU A 93 -9.54 -4.37 -7.02
C LEU A 93 -10.76 -4.37 -7.95
N HIS A 94 -11.96 -4.49 -7.38
CA HIS A 94 -13.21 -4.43 -8.14
C HIS A 94 -13.42 -3.06 -8.81
N ALA A 95 -13.18 -1.95 -8.08
CA ALA A 95 -13.26 -0.60 -8.62
C ALA A 95 -12.27 -0.36 -9.78
N LEU A 96 -11.09 -0.97 -9.72
CA LEU A 96 -10.09 -0.94 -10.79
C LEU A 96 -10.32 -1.99 -11.88
N SER A 97 -11.40 -2.78 -11.80
CA SER A 97 -11.70 -3.89 -12.71
C SER A 97 -10.58 -4.95 -12.80
N ILE A 98 -9.77 -5.09 -11.75
CA ILE A 98 -8.72 -6.11 -11.66
C ILE A 98 -9.34 -7.42 -11.19
N LYS A 99 -9.25 -8.46 -12.03
CA LYS A 99 -9.85 -9.78 -11.77
C LYS A 99 -8.82 -10.89 -11.59
N HIS A 100 -7.57 -10.64 -11.96
CA HIS A 100 -6.49 -11.61 -11.93
C HIS A 100 -5.19 -10.91 -11.53
N ILE A 101 -4.38 -11.56 -10.71
CA ILE A 101 -3.08 -11.06 -10.25
C ILE A 101 -2.06 -12.17 -10.52
N ASP A 102 -1.14 -11.93 -11.45
CA ASP A 102 -0.07 -12.89 -11.81
C ASP A 102 1.05 -12.94 -10.78
N PHE A 103 1.30 -11.82 -10.09
CA PHE A 103 2.30 -11.71 -9.04
C PHE A 103 1.84 -10.76 -7.95
N PHE A 104 1.86 -11.23 -6.71
CA PHE A 104 1.55 -10.42 -5.54
C PHE A 104 2.75 -10.36 -4.60
N SER A 105 3.37 -9.19 -4.51
CA SER A 105 4.39 -8.90 -3.50
C SER A 105 3.72 -8.20 -2.32
N LEU A 106 3.91 -8.78 -1.12
CA LEU A 106 3.40 -8.26 0.14
C LEU A 106 4.58 -8.03 1.07
N ASP A 107 4.79 -6.78 1.46
CA ASP A 107 5.82 -6.37 2.42
C ASP A 107 5.28 -5.16 3.17
N VAL A 108 4.63 -5.37 4.30
CA VAL A 108 3.86 -4.33 5.01
C VAL A 108 4.16 -4.36 6.49
N GLU A 109 5.45 -4.27 6.85
CA GLU A 109 5.98 -3.97 8.19
C GLU A 109 5.06 -4.33 9.38
N GLY A 110 4.62 -5.60 9.46
CA GLY A 110 3.86 -6.15 10.58
C GLY A 110 2.34 -6.24 10.43
N ALA A 111 1.78 -5.85 9.28
CA ALA A 111 0.34 -5.93 8.98
C ALA A 111 -0.03 -7.05 7.98
N GLU A 112 0.88 -7.98 7.70
CA GLU A 112 0.73 -8.97 6.62
C GLU A 112 -0.50 -9.86 6.84
N LEU A 113 -0.74 -10.31 8.08
CA LEU A 113 -1.89 -11.15 8.40
C LEU A 113 -3.22 -10.45 8.14
N LEU A 114 -3.32 -9.15 8.48
CA LEU A 114 -4.54 -8.36 8.28
C LEU A 114 -4.84 -8.18 6.79
N VAL A 115 -3.80 -7.98 5.98
CA VAL A 115 -3.93 -7.91 4.51
C VAL A 115 -4.39 -9.23 3.94
N VAL A 116 -3.77 -10.34 4.33
CA VAL A 116 -4.11 -11.68 3.79
C VAL A 116 -5.57 -12.03 4.09
N GLN A 117 -6.09 -11.64 5.24
CA GLN A 117 -7.51 -11.81 5.58
C GLN A 117 -8.47 -11.03 4.67
N GLN A 118 -8.00 -10.05 3.89
CA GLN A 118 -8.84 -9.32 2.92
C GLN A 118 -8.98 -10.03 1.57
N PHE A 119 -8.33 -11.17 1.36
CA PHE A 119 -8.42 -11.94 0.11
C PHE A 119 -9.58 -12.95 0.09
N ASP A 120 -10.16 -13.26 1.24
CA ASP A 120 -11.30 -14.16 1.39
C ASP A 120 -12.64 -13.47 1.02
#